data_AF-A0A963PV85-F1
#
_entry.id   AF-A0A963PV85-F1
#
_cell.length_a   1.000
_cell.length_b   1.000
_cell.length_c   1.000
_cell.angle_alpha   90.00
_cell.angle_beta   90.00
_cell.angle_gamma   90.00
#
_symmetry.space_group_name_H-M   'P 1'
#
loop_
_entity.id
_entity.type
_entity.pdbx_description
1 polymer ?
#
loop_
_entity_poly.entity_id
_entity_poly.type
_entity_poly.pdbx_seq_one_letter_code
_entity_poly.pdbx_strand_id
1 'polypeptide(L)'
;DVLLMDEPLSALDALTRANLQDEIVRIWSEDHKTVLLITNDVDEALMMADRIIPLQTGPRARLGPSFSVGIARPRDRRAMNHDAHFQKLRAEITQHLLGMAQQRDAGQGAQVIPLPTLTPRPVGEHRPPTLASIARLRHAAQAERIEA
;
A
#
# COMPACT_ATOMS: atom_id res chain seq x y z
N ASP A 1 24.35 3.43 7.32
CA ASP A 1 23.12 4.09 6.80
C ASP A 1 21.97 3.11 6.65
N VAL A 2 20.73 3.60 6.79
CA VAL A 2 19.50 2.80 6.70
C VAL A 2 18.57 3.44 5.67
N LEU A 3 17.96 2.63 4.80
CA LEU A 3 16.90 3.03 3.87
C LEU A 3 15.56 2.52 4.40
N LEU A 4 14.58 3.41 4.48
CA LEU A 4 13.20 3.08 4.84
C LEU A 4 12.33 3.28 3.61
N MET A 5 11.51 2.28 3.27
CA MET A 5 10.55 2.37 2.18
C MET A 5 9.18 1.93 2.67
N ASP A 6 8.19 2.79 2.49
CA ASP A 6 6.80 2.54 2.86
C ASP A 6 5.94 2.48 1.60
N GLU A 7 5.42 1.29 1.29
CA GLU A 7 4.58 0.99 0.13
C GLU A 7 5.11 1.53 -1.23
N PRO A 8 6.41 1.33 -1.56
CA PRO A 8 7.07 2.03 -2.66
C PRO A 8 6.55 1.66 -4.06
N LEU A 9 5.95 0.47 -4.22
CA LEU A 9 5.55 -0.09 -5.52
C LEU A 9 4.02 -0.27 -5.66
N SER A 10 3.26 0.20 -4.65
CA SER A 10 1.81 0.01 -4.54
C SER A 10 1.01 0.65 -5.68
N ALA A 11 1.49 1.78 -6.22
CA ALA A 11 0.81 2.54 -7.27
C ALA A 11 1.10 2.08 -8.70
N LEU A 12 1.88 1.00 -8.86
CA LEU A 12 2.37 0.55 -10.16
C LEU A 12 1.57 -0.62 -10.72
N ASP A 13 1.56 -0.74 -12.04
CA ASP A 13 1.12 -1.96 -12.70
C ASP A 13 2.13 -3.10 -12.50
N ALA A 14 1.71 -4.33 -12.81
CA ALA A 14 2.50 -5.52 -12.54
C ALA A 14 3.86 -5.56 -13.27
N LEU A 15 3.92 -5.10 -14.52
CA LEU A 15 5.16 -5.13 -15.30
C LEU A 15 6.13 -4.05 -14.84
N THR A 16 5.63 -2.83 -14.63
CA THR A 16 6.45 -1.72 -14.14
C THR A 16 6.96 -1.99 -12.74
N ARG A 17 6.10 -2.52 -11.84
CA ARG A 17 6.49 -2.98 -10.51
C ARG A 17 7.62 -3.99 -10.60
N ALA A 18 7.48 -5.00 -11.45
CA ALA A 18 8.47 -6.05 -11.60
C ALA A 18 9.86 -5.49 -11.96
N ASN A 19 9.92 -4.59 -12.94
CA ASN A 19 11.17 -3.98 -13.39
C ASN A 19 11.79 -3.07 -12.32
N LEU A 20 10.99 -2.21 -11.66
CA LEU A 20 11.52 -1.32 -10.61
C LEU A 20 11.99 -2.09 -9.38
N GLN A 21 11.33 -3.20 -9.05
CA GLN A 21 11.75 -4.06 -7.98
C GLN A 21 13.16 -4.63 -8.22
N ASP A 22 13.43 -5.07 -9.46
CA ASP A 22 14.72 -5.62 -9.84
C ASP A 22 15.82 -4.53 -9.78
N GLU A 23 15.50 -3.30 -10.18
CA GLU A 23 16.41 -2.15 -10.04
C GLU A 23 16.70 -1.77 -8.59
N ILE A 24 15.68 -1.75 -7.72
CA ILE A 24 15.86 -1.49 -6.29
C ILE A 24 16.81 -2.52 -5.68
N VAL A 25 16.60 -3.81 -6.00
CA VAL A 25 17.45 -4.90 -5.51
C VAL A 25 18.88 -4.75 -6.03
N ARG A 26 19.06 -4.39 -7.30
CA ARG A 26 20.38 -4.17 -7.89
C ARG A 26 21.12 -3.04 -7.18
N ILE A 27 20.51 -1.86 -7.09
CA ILE A 27 21.12 -0.65 -6.52
C ILE A 27 21.54 -0.88 -5.06
N TRP A 28 20.66 -1.43 -4.22
CA TRP A 28 21.02 -1.59 -2.81
C TRP A 28 22.06 -2.71 -2.59
N SER A 29 22.22 -3.63 -3.54
CA SER A 29 23.15 -4.76 -3.40
C SER A 29 24.58 -4.30 -3.65
N GLU A 30 24.74 -3.25 -4.46
CA GLU A 30 26.01 -2.56 -4.66
C GLU A 30 26.40 -1.78 -3.38
N ASP A 31 25.44 -1.06 -2.79
CA ASP A 31 25.69 -0.14 -1.66
C ASP A 31 25.67 -0.79 -0.25
N HIS A 32 25.27 -2.06 -0.12
CA HIS A 32 25.18 -2.81 1.14
C HIS A 32 24.43 -2.09 2.28
N LYS A 33 23.45 -1.25 1.93
CA LYS A 33 22.64 -0.51 2.93
C LYS A 33 21.69 -1.47 3.65
N THR A 34 21.41 -1.18 4.92
CA THR A 34 20.31 -1.86 5.64
C THR A 34 18.99 -1.27 5.16
N VAL A 35 18.03 -2.13 4.77
CA VAL A 35 16.76 -1.68 4.22
C VAL A 35 15.59 -2.23 5.03
N LEU A 36 14.67 -1.34 5.42
CA LEU A 36 13.37 -1.70 5.96
C LEU A 36 12.30 -1.38 4.93
N LEU A 37 11.63 -2.41 4.43
CA LEU A 37 10.53 -2.31 3.48
C LEU A 37 9.22 -2.63 4.22
N ILE A 38 8.25 -1.73 4.09
CA ILE A 38 6.84 -1.96 4.44
C ILE A 38 6.10 -2.12 3.11
N THR A 39 5.39 -3.23 2.96
CA THR A 39 4.56 -3.54 1.79
C THR A 39 3.36 -4.36 2.22
N ASN A 40 2.25 -4.19 1.52
CA ASN A 40 1.05 -5.00 1.66
C ASN A 40 1.06 -6.24 0.74
N ASP A 41 2.06 -6.38 -0.13
CA ASP A 41 2.20 -7.48 -1.08
C ASP A 41 3.22 -8.53 -0.57
N VAL A 42 2.75 -9.76 -0.43
CA VAL A 42 3.58 -10.90 0.03
C VAL A 42 4.63 -11.28 -0.99
N ASP A 43 4.31 -11.24 -2.28
CA ASP A 43 5.27 -11.53 -3.34
C ASP A 43 6.35 -10.45 -3.39
N GLU A 44 6.00 -9.18 -3.12
CA GLU A 44 7.01 -8.12 -3.01
C GLU A 44 8.01 -8.40 -1.88
N ALA A 45 7.49 -8.72 -0.70
CA ALA A 45 8.30 -9.03 0.48
C ALA A 45 9.20 -10.26 0.23
N LEU A 46 8.66 -11.32 -0.39
CA LEU A 46 9.42 -12.53 -0.70
C LEU A 46 10.49 -12.34 -1.77
N MET A 47 10.27 -11.45 -2.73
CA MET A 47 11.27 -11.19 -3.77
C MET A 47 12.43 -10.33 -3.27
N MET A 48 12.18 -9.45 -2.29
CA MET A 48 13.15 -8.46 -1.85
C MET A 48 13.80 -8.73 -0.49
N ALA A 49 13.07 -9.30 0.48
CA ALA A 49 13.54 -9.37 1.87
C ALA A 49 14.36 -10.63 2.17
N ASP A 50 15.28 -10.55 3.12
CA ASP A 50 15.91 -11.73 3.74
C ASP A 50 15.10 -12.24 4.95
N ARG A 51 14.27 -11.36 5.51
CA ARG A 51 13.43 -11.63 6.66
C ARG A 51 12.13 -10.84 6.55
N ILE A 52 11.01 -11.52 6.77
CA ILE A 52 9.66 -10.96 6.71
C ILE A 52 9.06 -11.04 8.11
N ILE A 53 8.47 -9.95 8.59
CA ILE A 53 7.81 -9.89 9.89
C ILE A 53 6.40 -9.34 9.67
N PRO A 54 5.35 -10.17 9.81
CA PRO A 54 3.98 -9.72 9.69
C PRO A 54 3.66 -8.67 10.76
N LEU A 55 2.86 -7.67 10.40
CA LEU A 55 2.36 -6.68 11.33
C LEU A 55 0.92 -6.99 11.70
N GLN A 56 0.63 -7.15 13.00
CA GLN A 56 -0.76 -7.24 13.48
C GLN A 56 -1.43 -5.89 13.31
N THR A 57 -2.63 -5.90 12.77
CA THR A 57 -3.38 -4.67 12.50
C THR A 57 -4.24 -4.28 13.71
N GLY A 58 -4.35 -2.98 14.00
CA GLY A 58 -5.19 -2.44 15.07
C GLY A 58 -4.44 -1.56 16.09
N PRO A 59 -5.15 -0.99 17.07
CA PRO A 59 -4.61 0.02 17.99
C PRO A 59 -3.51 -0.50 18.94
N ARG A 60 -3.34 -1.82 19.03
CA ARG A 60 -2.24 -2.48 19.74
C ARG A 60 -1.47 -3.41 18.80
N ALA A 61 -1.14 -2.89 17.62
CA ALA A 61 -0.32 -3.59 16.63
C ALA A 61 0.96 -4.14 17.29
N ARG A 62 1.25 -5.42 17.04
CA ARG A 62 2.49 -6.08 17.42
C ARG A 62 3.09 -6.74 16.20
N LEU A 63 4.39 -6.97 16.27
CA LEU A 63 5.09 -7.78 15.29
C LEU A 63 4.74 -9.26 15.52
N GLY A 64 4.44 -9.95 14.43
CA GLY A 64 4.26 -11.40 14.40
C GLY A 64 5.61 -12.15 14.42
N PRO A 65 5.57 -13.47 14.22
CA PRO A 65 6.79 -14.27 14.10
C PRO A 65 7.60 -13.86 12.87
N SER A 66 8.93 -13.94 12.96
CA SER A 66 9.80 -13.68 11.82
C SER A 66 9.92 -14.90 10.91
N PHE A 67 9.75 -14.69 9.61
CA PHE A 67 9.99 -15.66 8.56
C PHE A 67 11.32 -15.36 7.88
N SER A 68 12.23 -16.34 7.82
CA SER A 68 13.50 -16.19 7.12
C SER A 68 13.35 -16.62 5.66
N VAL A 69 13.80 -15.77 4.75
CA VAL A 69 13.82 -16.06 3.31
C VAL A 69 15.22 -16.53 2.94
N GLY A 70 15.49 -17.82 3.17
CA GLY A 70 16.81 -18.45 2.95
C GLY A 70 17.23 -18.60 1.48
N ILE A 71 16.70 -17.79 0.58
CA ILE A 71 16.99 -17.82 -0.85
C ILE A 71 17.78 -16.57 -1.21
N ALA A 72 18.98 -16.75 -1.77
CA ALA A 72 19.87 -15.64 -2.10
C ALA A 72 19.26 -14.69 -3.15
N ARG A 73 19.63 -13.41 -3.08
CA ARG A 73 19.34 -12.41 -4.11
C ARG A 73 20.48 -12.36 -5.14
N PRO A 74 20.20 -12.00 -6.41
CA PRO A 74 18.90 -11.66 -6.98
C PRO A 74 18.02 -12.91 -7.22
N ARG A 75 16.71 -12.78 -7.04
CA ARG A 75 15.74 -13.87 -7.20
C ARG A 75 15.07 -13.74 -8.56
N ASP A 76 15.15 -14.79 -9.39
CA ASP A 76 14.44 -14.82 -10.67
C ASP A 76 12.98 -15.26 -10.47
N ARG A 77 12.01 -14.43 -10.87
CA ARG A 77 10.58 -14.72 -10.67
C ARG A 77 10.15 -16.04 -11.31
N ARG A 78 10.68 -16.38 -12.50
CA ARG A 78 10.28 -17.61 -13.21
C ARG A 78 10.81 -18.84 -12.46
N ALA A 79 12.03 -18.79 -11.97
CA ALA A 79 12.61 -19.84 -11.15
C ALA A 79 11.86 -20.00 -9.82
N MET A 80 11.55 -18.89 -9.15
CA MET A 80 10.83 -18.90 -7.86
C MET A 80 9.41 -19.47 -7.97
N ASN A 81 8.74 -19.27 -9.11
CA ASN A 81 7.43 -19.88 -9.36
C ASN A 81 7.46 -21.41 -9.36
N HIS A 82 8.62 -22.03 -9.58
CA HIS A 82 8.79 -23.48 -9.58
C HIS A 82 9.57 -24.00 -8.35
N ASP A 83 10.06 -23.10 -7.49
CA ASP A 83 10.79 -23.47 -6.27
C ASP A 83 9.81 -23.88 -5.16
N ALA A 84 9.91 -25.14 -4.71
CA ALA A 84 9.01 -25.69 -3.70
C ALA A 84 9.18 -25.01 -2.32
N HIS A 85 10.39 -24.57 -1.97
CA HIS A 85 10.66 -23.88 -0.72
C HIS A 85 10.04 -22.48 -0.74
N PHE A 86 10.19 -21.74 -1.84
CA PHE A 86 9.57 -20.44 -2.05
C PHE A 86 8.04 -20.53 -1.99
N GLN A 87 7.44 -21.48 -2.71
CA GLN A 87 5.99 -21.69 -2.70
C GLN A 87 5.46 -22.02 -1.30
N LYS A 88 6.16 -22.88 -0.55
CA LYS A 88 5.80 -23.22 0.82
C LYS A 88 5.86 -21.98 1.73
N LEU A 89 6.94 -21.21 1.65
CA LEU A 89 7.12 -20.00 2.47
C LEU A 89 6.02 -18.96 2.18
N ARG A 90 5.67 -18.78 0.90
CA ARG A 90 4.53 -17.94 0.49
C ARG A 90 3.23 -18.41 1.13
N ALA A 91 2.93 -19.70 1.02
CA ALA A 91 1.72 -20.26 1.61
C ALA A 91 1.67 -20.05 3.12
N GLU A 92 2.77 -20.28 3.83
CA GLU A 92 2.87 -20.09 5.29
C GLU A 92 2.60 -18.63 5.70
N ILE A 93 3.23 -17.66 5.02
CA ILE A 93 3.04 -16.24 5.31
C ILE A 93 1.60 -15.82 5.01
N THR A 94 1.05 -16.20 3.85
CA THR A 94 -0.33 -15.88 3.48
C THR A 94 -1.34 -16.47 4.46
N GLN A 95 -1.16 -17.73 4.86
CA GLN A 95 -2.01 -18.39 5.85
C GLN A 95 -1.94 -17.69 7.21
N HIS A 96 -0.75 -17.27 7.63
CA HIS A 96 -0.56 -16.53 8.88
C HIS A 96 -1.31 -15.19 8.86
N LEU A 97 -1.15 -14.42 7.77
CA LEU A 97 -1.84 -13.14 7.58
C LEU A 97 -3.37 -13.30 7.56
N LEU A 98 -3.87 -14.33 6.88
CA LEU A 98 -5.31 -14.63 6.84
C LEU A 98 -5.85 -14.99 8.23
N GLY A 99 -5.14 -15.83 8.98
CA GLY A 99 -5.51 -16.18 10.34
C GLY A 99 -5.55 -14.95 11.27
N MET A 100 -4.60 -14.02 11.10
CA MET A 100 -4.60 -12.76 11.84
C MET A 100 -5.81 -11.87 11.50
N ALA A 101 -6.23 -11.82 10.23
CA ALA A 101 -7.41 -11.06 9.82
C ALA A 101 -8.67 -11.61 10.49
N GLN A 102 -8.86 -12.93 10.49
CA GLN A 102 -10.01 -13.60 11.12
C GLN A 102 -10.07 -13.37 12.64
N GLN A 103 -8.94 -13.37 13.33
CA GLN A 103 -8.88 -13.08 14.77
C GLN A 103 -9.34 -11.66 15.11
N ARG A 104 -9.13 -10.69 14.20
CA ARG A 104 -9.64 -9.32 14.38
C ARG A 104 -11.14 -9.27 14.29
N ASP A 105 -11.72 -9.94 13.29
CA ASP A 105 -13.17 -9.98 13.12
C ASP A 105 -13.86 -10.63 14.33
N ALA A 106 -13.20 -11.59 14.98
CA ALA A 106 -13.69 -12.21 16.21
C ALA A 106 -13.48 -11.35 17.47
N GLY A 107 -12.39 -10.58 17.54
CA GLY A 107 -12.01 -9.77 18.71
C GLY A 107 -12.60 -8.35 18.72
N GLN A 108 -13.01 -7.84 17.55
CA GLN A 108 -13.85 -6.66 17.44
C GLN A 108 -15.30 -7.11 17.61
N GLY A 109 -15.78 -7.15 18.86
CA GLY A 109 -17.22 -6.99 19.10
C GLY A 109 -17.62 -5.69 18.40
N ALA A 110 -18.28 -5.82 17.24
CA ALA A 110 -18.52 -4.72 16.34
C ALA A 110 -19.10 -3.54 17.13
N GLN A 111 -18.36 -2.43 17.22
CA GLN A 111 -19.04 -1.17 17.36
C GLN A 111 -19.82 -1.02 16.06
N VAL A 112 -21.08 -1.43 16.11
CA VAL A 112 -22.04 -1.21 15.04
C VAL A 112 -22.18 0.30 14.96
N ILE A 113 -21.39 0.93 14.09
CA ILE A 113 -21.65 2.29 13.66
C ILE A 113 -22.85 2.13 12.71
N PRO A 114 -24.06 2.56 13.09
CA PRO A 114 -25.18 2.51 12.16
C PRO A 114 -24.80 3.36 10.95
N LEU A 115 -24.71 2.72 9.78
CA LEU A 115 -24.48 3.45 8.54
C LEU A 115 -25.64 4.43 8.35
N PRO A 116 -25.36 5.71 8.04
CA PRO A 116 -26.41 6.64 7.70
C PRO A 116 -27.14 6.13 6.45
N THR A 117 -28.45 6.38 6.38
CA THR A 117 -29.23 6.08 5.18
C THR A 117 -28.66 6.87 4.01
N LEU A 118 -28.03 6.17 3.06
CA LEU A 118 -27.52 6.79 1.84
C LEU A 118 -28.70 7.06 0.90
N THR A 119 -28.89 8.31 0.52
CA THR A 119 -29.77 8.68 -0.59
C THR A 119 -28.92 8.93 -1.83
N PRO A 120 -29.21 8.29 -2.97
CA PRO A 120 -28.51 8.58 -4.22
C PRO A 120 -28.70 10.06 -4.56
N ARG A 121 -27.59 10.81 -4.70
CA ARG A 121 -27.67 12.19 -5.20
C ARG A 121 -27.97 12.12 -6.70
N PRO A 122 -29.09 12.70 -7.18
CA PRO A 122 -29.40 12.70 -8.60
C PRO A 122 -28.31 13.42 -9.39
N VAL A 123 -27.89 12.80 -10.50
CA VAL A 123 -26.91 13.35 -11.44
C VAL A 123 -27.57 14.52 -12.20
N GLY A 124 -27.57 15.70 -11.60
CA GLY A 124 -28.21 16.89 -12.18
C GLY A 124 -28.22 18.13 -11.29
N GLU A 125 -28.02 17.99 -9.97
CA GLU A 125 -28.01 19.14 -9.05
C GLU A 125 -26.75 20.01 -9.14
N HIS A 126 -25.69 19.53 -9.79
CA HIS A 126 -24.54 20.38 -10.10
C HIS A 126 -24.77 21.11 -11.43
N ARG A 127 -25.57 22.18 -11.39
CA ARG A 127 -25.64 23.13 -12.50
C ARG A 127 -24.28 23.84 -12.55
N PRO A 128 -23.50 23.73 -13.64
CA PRO A 128 -22.26 24.49 -13.76
C PRO A 128 -22.61 25.99 -13.65
N PRO A 129 -21.74 26.80 -13.02
CA PRO A 129 -21.99 28.23 -12.88
C PRO A 129 -22.24 28.82 -14.26
N THR A 130 -23.36 29.53 -14.41
CA THR A 130 -23.67 30.20 -15.67
C THR A 130 -22.62 31.27 -15.96
N LEU A 131 -22.36 31.59 -17.23
CA LEU A 131 -21.46 32.68 -17.62
C LEU A 131 -21.83 34.00 -16.92
N ALA A 132 -23.13 34.23 -16.65
CA ALA A 132 -23.62 35.37 -15.88
C ALA A 132 -23.14 35.36 -14.41
N SER A 133 -23.09 34.18 -13.76
CA SER A 133 -22.55 34.05 -12.40
C SER A 133 -21.02 34.20 -12.34
N ILE A 134 -20.31 33.75 -13.38
CA ILE A 134 -18.86 33.93 -13.53
C ILE A 134 -18.51 35.41 -13.75
N ALA A 135 -19.33 36.14 -14.53
CA ALA A 135 -19.12 37.57 -14.79
C ALA A 135 -19.29 38.44 -13.53
N ARG A 136 -20.24 38.12 -12.66
CA ARG A 136 -20.45 38.84 -11.38
C ARG A 136 -19.29 38.65 -10.40
N LEU A 137 -18.73 37.44 -10.33
CA LEU A 137 -17.56 37.15 -9.50
C LEU A 137 -16.31 37.91 -9.96
N ARG A 138 -16.14 38.11 -11.27
CA ARG A 138 -15.05 38.93 -11.82
C ARG A 138 -15.18 40.42 -11.46
N HIS A 139 -16.38 40.98 -11.49
CA HIS A 139 -16.59 42.38 -11.11
C HIS A 139 -16.42 42.62 -9.60
N ALA A 140 -16.84 41.69 -8.74
CA ALA A 140 -16.65 41.80 -7.29
C ALA A 140 -15.16 41.76 -6.91
N ALA A 141 -14.38 40.85 -7.51
CA ALA A 141 -12.94 40.73 -7.25
C ALA A 141 -12.10 41.91 -7.77
N GLN A 142 -12.64 42.73 -8.67
CA GLN A 142 -11.95 43.91 -9.21
C GLN A 142 -12.21 45.17 -8.37
N ALA A 143 -13.31 45.21 -7.61
CA ALA A 143 -13.62 46.31 -6.70
C ALA A 143 -12.76 46.26 -5.42
N GLU A 144 -12.43 45.07 -4.90
CA GLU A 144 -11.59 44.90 -3.71
C GLU A 144 -10.10 45.18 -3.94
N ARG A 145 -9.68 45.44 -5.20
CA ARG A 145 -8.27 45.64 -5.57
C ARG A 145 -7.87 47.11 -5.77
N ILE A 146 -8.80 48.04 -5.52
CA ILE A 146 -8.58 49.50 -5.67
C ILE A 146 -8.55 50.22 -4.31
N GLU A 147 -8.88 49.55 -3.19
CA GLU A 147 -8.85 50.13 -1.84
C GLU A 147 -7.69 49.66 -0.95
N ALA A 148 -6.63 49.06 -1.51
CA ALA A 148 -5.38 48.72 -0.81
C ALA A 148 -4.17 49.33 -1.52
#